data_AF-A0A564Y4I2-F1
#
_entry.id   AF-A0A564Y4I2-F1
#
_cell.length_a   1.000
_cell.length_b   1.000
_cell.length_c   1.000
_cell.angle_alpha   90.00
_cell.angle_beta   90.00
_cell.angle_gamma   90.00
#
_symmetry.space_group_name_H-M   'P 1'
#
loop_
_entity.id
_entity.type
_entity.pdbx_description
1 polymer ?
#
loop_
_entity_poly.entity_id
_entity_poly.type
_entity_poly.pdbx_seq_one_letter_code
_entity_poly.pdbx_strand_id
1 'polypeptide(L)'
;KKKNEELEKYKFVLSYKITELKKQIEPRENDIRKYKEQIQEMEGELERFNQQNGALDLNNEELKEKLKATLGELKSEREMRRNIQATVKRFRTDIYNVVGKIQEPKALKEGILELYKKHIQNDMQPLNIDEVIDVMLAEEMQREFSRQRDHLERTLAGVRKKLAKDTALHKSEFIRVMHENMGLIEEINKLRVELRNTRHRVHDLESTLGISRRQGKKAQEILERITGARPNPMIVAELE
;
A
#
# COMPACT_ATOMS: atom_id res chain seq x y z
N LYS A 1 -9.54 4.12 -73.48
CA LYS A 1 -8.35 3.25 -73.57
C LYS A 1 -7.07 3.95 -73.09
N LYS A 2 -6.56 5.02 -73.72
CA LYS A 2 -5.34 5.75 -73.27
C LYS A 2 -5.32 6.15 -71.78
N LYS A 3 -6.42 6.70 -71.26
CA LYS A 3 -6.54 7.08 -69.84
C LYS A 3 -6.39 5.90 -68.87
N ASN A 4 -6.75 4.70 -69.32
CA ASN A 4 -6.63 3.45 -68.55
C ASN A 4 -5.18 2.93 -68.56
N GLU A 5 -4.47 3.09 -69.67
CA GLU A 5 -3.04 2.77 -69.78
C GLU A 5 -2.18 3.73 -68.93
N GLU A 6 -2.55 5.01 -68.88
CA GLU A 6 -1.91 5.98 -67.98
C GLU A 6 -2.15 5.63 -66.50
N LEU A 7 -3.38 5.26 -66.14
CA LEU A 7 -3.73 4.80 -64.79
C LEU A 7 -2.92 3.56 -64.38
N GLU A 8 -2.74 2.58 -65.26
CA GLU A 8 -1.91 1.41 -64.98
C GLU A 8 -0.42 1.77 -64.81
N LYS A 9 0.10 2.73 -65.59
CA LYS A 9 1.45 3.26 -65.38
C LYS A 9 1.61 3.96 -64.03
N TYR A 10 0.65 4.80 -63.64
CA TYR A 10 0.66 5.45 -62.32
C TYR A 10 0.59 4.43 -61.19
N LYS A 11 -0.27 3.42 -61.32
CA LYS A 11 -0.38 2.31 -60.36
C LYS A 11 0.93 1.53 -60.24
N PHE A 12 1.63 1.28 -61.34
CA PHE A 12 2.92 0.60 -61.34
C PHE A 12 3.99 1.41 -60.60
N VAL A 13 4.11 2.70 -60.91
CA VAL A 13 5.06 3.61 -60.26
C VAL A 13 4.78 3.74 -58.76
N LEU A 14 3.51 3.90 -58.37
CA LEU A 14 3.10 3.96 -56.96
C LEU A 14 3.38 2.64 -56.24
N SER A 15 3.09 1.50 -56.87
CA SER A 15 3.36 0.18 -56.30
C SER A 15 4.85 -0.04 -56.09
N TYR A 16 5.69 0.35 -57.04
CA TYR A 16 7.13 0.30 -56.89
C TYR A 16 7.60 1.19 -55.73
N LYS A 17 7.08 2.42 -55.64
CA LYS A 17 7.44 3.34 -54.56
C LYS A 17 7.00 2.84 -53.18
N ILE A 18 5.83 2.22 -53.08
CA ILE A 18 5.34 1.58 -51.84
C ILE A 18 6.29 0.44 -51.44
N THR A 19 6.68 -0.42 -52.38
CA THR A 19 7.58 -1.55 -52.09
C THR A 19 8.97 -1.08 -51.65
N GLU A 20 9.50 -0.05 -52.30
CA GLU A 20 10.79 0.57 -51.95
C GLU A 20 10.76 1.19 -50.55
N LEU A 21 9.71 1.96 -50.23
CA LEU A 21 9.53 2.55 -48.90
C LEU A 21 9.36 1.47 -47.82
N LYS A 22 8.59 0.40 -48.09
CA LYS A 22 8.46 -0.74 -47.17
C LYS A 22 9.81 -1.39 -46.89
N LYS A 23 10.65 -1.59 -47.91
CA LYS A 23 12.00 -2.15 -47.77
C LYS A 23 12.93 -1.30 -46.91
N GLN A 24 12.70 0.02 -46.84
CA GLN A 24 13.43 0.92 -45.95
C GLN A 24 12.86 0.99 -44.53
N ILE A 25 11.54 0.82 -44.38
CA ILE A 25 10.85 0.87 -43.08
C ILE A 25 11.08 -0.41 -42.26
N GLU A 26 11.02 -1.57 -42.89
CA GLU A 26 11.16 -2.88 -42.23
C GLU A 26 12.44 -3.05 -41.38
N PRO A 27 13.67 -2.71 -41.84
CA PRO A 27 14.85 -2.79 -40.98
C PRO A 27 14.78 -1.82 -39.80
N ARG A 28 14.25 -0.62 -40.00
CA ARG A 28 14.08 0.37 -38.93
C ARG A 28 13.08 -0.11 -37.87
N GLU A 29 11.98 -0.75 -38.28
CA GLU A 29 11.01 -1.34 -37.35
C GLU A 29 11.62 -2.50 -36.56
N ASN A 30 12.44 -3.33 -37.20
CA ASN A 30 13.18 -4.40 -36.52
C ASN A 30 14.18 -3.85 -35.50
N ASP A 31 14.91 -2.78 -35.82
CA ASP A 31 15.84 -2.15 -34.89
C ASP A 31 15.11 -1.48 -33.72
N ILE A 32 13.99 -0.78 -34.00
CA ILE A 32 13.12 -0.22 -32.95
C ILE A 32 12.61 -1.31 -32.01
N ARG A 33 12.23 -2.49 -32.53
CA ARG A 33 11.82 -3.62 -31.70
C ARG A 33 12.94 -4.11 -30.79
N LYS A 34 14.15 -4.29 -31.33
CA LYS A 34 15.32 -4.71 -30.54
C LYS A 34 15.67 -3.70 -29.45
N TYR A 35 15.68 -2.41 -29.77
CA TYR A 35 15.95 -1.37 -28.77
C TYR A 35 14.87 -1.32 -27.69
N LYS A 36 13.59 -1.55 -28.04
CA LYS A 36 12.52 -1.68 -27.05
C LYS A 36 12.71 -2.87 -26.11
N GLU A 37 13.07 -4.04 -26.66
CA GLU A 37 13.35 -5.24 -25.86
C GLU A 37 14.53 -4.98 -24.90
N GLN A 38 15.62 -4.36 -25.39
CA GLN A 38 16.78 -4.01 -24.57
C GLN A 38 16.44 -2.99 -23.47
N ILE A 39 15.62 -1.98 -23.77
CA ILE A 39 15.15 -1.01 -22.78
C ILE A 39 14.34 -1.74 -21.69
N GLN A 40 13.46 -2.65 -22.08
CA GLN A 40 12.63 -3.39 -21.12
C GLN A 40 13.46 -4.33 -20.23
N GLU A 41 14.50 -4.96 -20.77
CA GLU A 41 15.44 -5.78 -20.00
C GLU A 41 16.23 -4.91 -19.00
N MET A 42 16.76 -3.77 -19.46
CA MET A 42 17.44 -2.81 -18.59
C MET A 42 16.54 -2.25 -17.49
N GLU A 43 15.28 -1.93 -17.79
CA GLU A 43 14.31 -1.47 -16.79
C GLU A 43 14.08 -2.55 -15.72
N GLY A 44 13.98 -3.82 -16.12
CA GLY A 44 13.86 -4.95 -15.20
C GLY A 44 15.11 -5.15 -14.33
N GLU A 45 16.31 -4.98 -14.89
CA GLU A 45 17.56 -5.00 -14.11
C GLU A 45 17.62 -3.83 -13.10
N LEU A 46 17.23 -2.63 -13.53
CA LEU A 46 17.23 -1.44 -12.69
C LEU A 46 16.26 -1.57 -11.52
N GLU A 47 15.09 -2.19 -11.75
CA GLU A 47 14.14 -2.50 -10.68
C GLU A 47 14.72 -3.49 -9.66
N ARG A 48 15.40 -4.55 -10.12
CA ARG A 48 16.09 -5.50 -9.22
C ARG A 48 17.18 -4.82 -8.40
N PHE A 49 17.99 -3.96 -9.02
CA PHE A 49 19.02 -3.20 -8.31
C PHE A 49 18.42 -2.27 -7.27
N ASN A 50 17.32 -1.58 -7.57
CA ASN A 50 16.63 -0.73 -6.59
C ASN A 50 16.09 -1.53 -5.41
N GLN A 51 15.49 -2.71 -5.67
CA GLN A 51 15.02 -3.60 -4.61
C GLN A 51 16.19 -4.09 -3.73
N GLN A 52 17.31 -4.47 -4.36
CA GLN A 52 18.50 -4.92 -3.65
C GLN A 52 19.15 -3.80 -2.83
N ASN A 53 19.24 -2.58 -3.38
CA ASN A 53 19.75 -1.42 -2.67
C ASN A 53 18.88 -1.10 -1.45
N GLY A 54 17.55 -1.11 -1.60
CA GLY A 54 16.64 -0.91 -0.47
C GLY A 54 16.83 -1.97 0.62
N ALA A 55 17.03 -3.24 0.25
CA ALA A 55 17.32 -4.29 1.22
C ALA A 55 18.68 -4.11 1.92
N LEU A 56 19.70 -3.65 1.18
CA LEU A 56 21.03 -3.37 1.74
C LEU A 56 21.00 -2.16 2.68
N ASP A 57 20.24 -1.12 2.36
CA ASP A 57 20.06 0.06 3.21
C ASP A 57 19.41 -0.32 4.54
N LEU A 58 18.33 -1.12 4.50
CA LEU A 58 17.69 -1.66 5.71
C LEU A 58 18.67 -2.48 6.56
N ASN A 59 19.45 -3.36 5.93
CA ASN A 59 20.46 -4.16 6.65
C ASN A 59 21.56 -3.28 7.25
N ASN A 60 21.96 -2.20 6.56
CA ASN A 60 22.94 -1.24 7.04
C ASN A 60 22.41 -0.49 8.28
N GLU A 61 21.14 -0.06 8.25
CA GLU A 61 20.47 0.53 9.41
C GLU A 61 20.40 -0.44 10.60
N GLU A 62 19.99 -1.69 10.36
CA GLU A 62 19.93 -2.72 11.41
C GLU A 62 21.32 -2.97 12.05
N LEU A 63 22.37 -3.07 11.23
CA LEU A 63 23.73 -3.24 11.71
C LEU A 63 24.22 -2.01 12.51
N LYS A 64 23.87 -0.79 12.11
CA LYS A 64 24.18 0.43 12.86
C LYS A 64 23.48 0.45 14.22
N GLU A 65 22.22 0.04 14.29
CA GLU A 65 21.49 -0.04 15.57
C GLU A 65 22.09 -1.10 16.50
N LYS A 66 22.41 -2.29 15.99
CA LYS A 66 23.12 -3.33 16.75
C LYS A 66 24.47 -2.84 17.26
N LEU A 67 25.23 -2.12 16.44
CA LEU A 67 26.49 -1.52 16.86
C LEU A 67 26.28 -0.50 18.00
N LYS A 68 25.26 0.36 17.89
CA LYS A 68 24.94 1.33 18.94
C LYS A 68 24.54 0.66 20.26
N ALA A 69 23.73 -0.40 20.20
CA ALA A 69 23.32 -1.17 21.37
C ALA A 69 24.52 -1.83 22.06
N THR A 70 25.33 -2.58 21.30
CA THR A 70 26.54 -3.25 21.82
C THR A 70 27.57 -2.28 22.39
N LEU A 71 27.74 -1.09 21.79
CA LEU A 71 28.59 -0.05 22.36
C LEU A 71 28.06 0.49 23.70
N GLY A 72 26.74 0.61 23.83
CA GLY A 72 26.07 0.98 25.07
C GLY A 72 26.31 -0.06 26.18
N GLU A 73 26.08 -1.34 25.88
CA GLU A 73 26.34 -2.45 26.80
C GLU A 73 27.81 -2.49 27.22
N LEU A 74 28.74 -2.39 26.26
CA LEU A 74 30.17 -2.37 26.54
C LEU A 74 30.57 -1.20 27.46
N LYS A 75 29.94 -0.04 27.32
CA LYS A 75 30.18 1.11 28.20
C LYS A 75 29.72 0.79 29.63
N SER A 76 28.50 0.30 29.78
CA SER A 76 27.94 -0.09 31.09
C SER A 76 28.78 -1.18 31.77
N GLU A 77 29.21 -2.20 31.04
CA GLU A 77 30.11 -3.24 31.57
C GLU A 77 31.47 -2.68 32.00
N ARG A 78 32.04 -1.74 31.23
CA ARG A 78 33.31 -1.10 31.59
C ARG A 78 33.17 -0.27 32.86
N GLU A 79 32.07 0.44 33.04
CA GLU A 79 31.77 1.19 34.26
C GLU A 79 31.59 0.24 35.46
N MET A 80 30.79 -0.82 35.31
CA MET A 80 30.60 -1.83 36.34
C MET A 80 31.94 -2.49 36.75
N ARG A 81 32.77 -2.86 35.77
CA ARG A 81 34.11 -3.43 36.02
C ARG A 81 35.00 -2.45 36.80
N ARG A 82 34.97 -1.16 36.46
CA ARG A 82 35.73 -0.13 37.19
C ARG A 82 35.26 -0.01 38.64
N ASN A 83 33.95 -0.02 38.86
CA ASN A 83 33.36 0.04 40.20
C ASN A 83 33.78 -1.18 41.04
N ILE A 84 33.63 -2.39 40.48
CA ILE A 84 34.08 -3.63 41.15
C ILE A 84 35.57 -3.57 41.47
N GLN A 85 36.41 -3.17 40.51
CA GLN A 85 37.86 -3.05 40.74
C GLN A 85 38.20 -2.04 41.84
N ALA A 86 37.48 -0.91 41.90
CA ALA A 86 37.66 0.07 42.95
C ALA A 86 37.25 -0.50 44.33
N THR A 87 36.13 -1.22 44.41
CA THR A 87 35.67 -1.88 45.65
C THR A 87 36.67 -2.93 46.11
N VAL A 88 37.13 -3.81 45.21
CA VAL A 88 38.15 -4.83 45.53
C VAL A 88 39.45 -4.17 46.00
N LYS A 89 39.89 -3.08 45.36
CA LYS A 89 41.10 -2.35 45.78
C LYS A 89 40.93 -1.75 47.18
N ARG A 90 39.79 -1.14 47.47
CA ARG A 90 39.47 -0.59 48.81
C ARG A 90 39.44 -1.70 49.86
N PHE A 91 38.76 -2.81 49.59
CA PHE A 91 38.71 -3.96 50.49
C PHE A 91 40.09 -4.54 50.77
N ARG A 92 40.94 -4.67 49.75
CA ARG A 92 42.33 -5.11 49.90
C ARG A 92 43.13 -4.18 50.83
N THR A 93 42.99 -2.87 50.65
CA THR A 93 43.65 -1.88 51.51
C THR A 93 43.15 -1.96 52.94
N ASP A 94 41.83 -2.09 53.14
CA ASP A 94 41.26 -2.20 54.48
C ASP A 94 41.72 -3.49 55.19
N ILE A 95 41.79 -4.63 54.48
CA ILE A 95 42.40 -5.87 55.02
C ILE A 95 43.85 -5.64 55.42
N TYR A 96 44.65 -5.01 54.56
CA TYR A 96 46.07 -4.77 54.85
C TYR A 96 46.25 -3.95 56.14
N ASN A 97 45.40 -2.94 56.34
CA ASN A 97 45.39 -2.12 57.55
C ASN A 97 45.01 -2.93 58.81
N VAL A 98 44.07 -3.87 58.70
CA VAL A 98 43.67 -4.76 59.81
C VAL A 98 44.76 -5.77 60.14
N VAL A 99 45.40 -6.37 59.12
CA VAL A 99 46.53 -7.30 59.29
C VAL A 99 47.72 -6.61 59.97
N GLY A 100 47.94 -5.32 59.71
CA GLY A 100 48.96 -4.53 60.41
C GLY A 100 48.78 -4.49 61.94
N LYS A 101 47.56 -4.73 62.45
CA LYS A 101 47.22 -4.76 63.89
C LYS A 101 47.26 -6.16 64.49
N ILE A 102 47.81 -7.17 63.79
CA ILE A 102 47.72 -8.58 64.21
C ILE A 102 48.34 -8.89 65.58
N GLN A 103 49.32 -8.09 66.02
CA GLN A 103 49.96 -8.25 67.33
C GLN A 103 49.19 -7.57 68.48
N GLU A 104 48.12 -6.83 68.18
CA GLU A 104 47.30 -6.08 69.14
C GLU A 104 45.86 -6.63 69.17
N PRO A 105 45.54 -7.60 70.05
CA PRO A 105 44.27 -8.33 69.99
C PRO A 105 43.00 -7.47 70.11
N LYS A 106 43.06 -6.39 70.91
CA LYS A 106 41.93 -5.46 71.08
C LYS A 106 41.71 -4.60 69.82
N ALA A 107 42.78 -4.02 69.27
CA ALA A 107 42.73 -3.20 68.07
C ALA A 107 42.40 -4.01 66.81
N LEU A 108 42.82 -5.29 66.75
CA LEU A 108 42.44 -6.23 65.69
C LEU A 108 40.94 -6.52 65.71
N LYS A 109 40.36 -6.82 66.89
CA LYS A 109 38.92 -7.06 67.04
C LYS A 109 38.10 -5.86 66.57
N GLU A 110 38.50 -4.65 66.96
CA GLU A 110 37.84 -3.41 66.52
C GLU A 110 37.95 -3.21 65.01
N GLY A 111 39.13 -3.42 64.42
CA GLY A 111 39.32 -3.30 62.97
C GLY A 111 38.51 -4.30 62.14
N ILE A 112 38.34 -5.54 62.63
CA ILE A 112 37.49 -6.55 61.98
C ILE A 112 36.01 -6.15 62.06
N LEU A 113 35.55 -5.61 63.19
CA LEU A 113 34.17 -5.13 63.35
C LEU A 113 33.87 -3.95 62.42
N GLU A 114 34.81 -3.02 62.25
CA GLU A 114 34.68 -1.92 61.28
C GLU A 114 34.65 -2.42 59.83
N LEU A 115 35.52 -3.38 59.48
CA LEU A 115 35.54 -4.00 58.15
C LEU A 115 34.20 -4.67 57.83
N TYR A 116 33.64 -5.42 58.79
CA TYR A 116 32.35 -6.10 58.66
C TYR A 116 31.20 -5.09 58.48
N LYS A 117 31.17 -4.03 59.29
CA LYS A 117 30.17 -2.96 59.15
C LYS A 117 30.24 -2.31 57.77
N LYS A 118 31.44 -1.99 57.30
CA LYS A 118 31.66 -1.21 56.07
C LYS A 118 31.35 -1.98 54.79
N HIS A 119 31.73 -3.26 54.71
CA HIS A 119 31.65 -4.05 53.48
C HIS A 119 30.58 -5.15 53.48
N ILE A 120 29.96 -5.46 54.63
CA ILE A 120 28.95 -6.54 54.72
C ILE A 120 27.63 -5.99 55.25
N GLN A 121 27.66 -5.11 56.27
CA GLN A 121 26.42 -4.62 56.88
C GLN A 121 25.69 -3.57 56.03
N ASN A 122 26.41 -2.82 55.19
CA ASN A 122 25.81 -1.89 54.23
C ASN A 122 25.20 -2.59 53.00
N ASP A 123 25.67 -3.79 52.61
CA ASP A 123 25.07 -4.61 51.54
C ASP A 123 23.85 -5.42 52.03
N MET A 124 23.73 -5.62 53.34
CA MET A 124 22.61 -6.33 53.99
C MET A 124 21.57 -5.39 54.61
N GLN A 125 21.79 -4.08 54.55
CA GLN A 125 20.72 -3.12 54.78
C GLN A 125 19.83 -3.13 53.53
N PRO A 126 18.50 -3.30 53.66
CA PRO A 126 17.62 -3.03 52.53
C PRO A 126 17.99 -1.62 52.03
N LEU A 127 18.29 -1.51 50.74
CA LEU A 127 18.53 -0.23 50.05
C LEU A 127 17.62 0.83 50.67
N ASN A 128 18.16 2.02 50.92
CA ASN A 128 17.39 3.16 51.44
C ASN A 128 16.02 3.18 50.76
N ILE A 129 14.95 3.25 51.56
CA ILE A 129 13.57 3.12 51.10
C ILE A 129 13.31 4.07 49.91
N ASP A 130 13.92 5.25 49.90
CA ASP A 130 13.83 6.23 48.81
C ASP A 130 14.47 5.75 47.50
N GLU A 131 15.62 5.07 47.51
CA GLU A 131 16.26 4.53 46.28
C GLU A 131 15.49 3.30 45.74
N VAL A 132 14.92 2.48 46.62
CA VAL A 132 14.04 1.36 46.20
C VAL A 132 12.77 1.88 45.55
N ILE A 133 12.16 2.91 46.14
CA ILE A 133 10.96 3.56 45.60
C ILE A 133 11.24 4.15 44.22
N ASP A 134 12.37 4.83 44.03
CA ASP A 134 12.71 5.47 42.75
C ASP A 134 12.99 4.44 41.63
N VAL A 135 13.68 3.34 41.96
CA VAL A 135 13.90 2.22 41.02
C VAL A 135 12.59 1.49 40.70
N MET A 136 11.72 1.27 41.68
CA MET A 136 10.41 0.65 41.46
C MET A 136 9.49 1.55 40.62
N LEU A 137 9.48 2.86 40.87
CA LEU A 137 8.74 3.84 40.06
C LEU A 137 9.26 3.88 38.63
N ALA A 138 10.58 3.85 38.42
CA ALA A 138 11.17 3.80 37.09
C ALA A 138 10.80 2.50 36.35
N GLU A 139 10.84 1.35 37.02
CA GLU A 139 10.40 0.08 36.44
C GLU A 139 8.91 0.07 36.11
N GLU A 140 8.06 0.58 37.00
CA GLU A 140 6.61 0.63 36.82
C GLU A 140 6.24 1.59 35.69
N MET A 141 6.88 2.76 35.63
CA MET A 141 6.74 3.72 34.52
C MET A 141 7.15 3.09 33.19
N GLN A 142 8.27 2.36 33.14
CA GLN A 142 8.74 1.70 31.93
C GLN A 142 7.83 0.55 31.48
N ARG A 143 7.25 -0.20 32.43
CA ARG A 143 6.22 -1.22 32.13
C ARG A 143 4.95 -0.59 31.58
N GLU A 144 4.49 0.54 32.14
CA GLU A 144 3.32 1.27 31.63
C GLU A 144 3.57 1.85 30.23
N PHE A 145 4.73 2.48 29.99
CA PHE A 145 5.11 2.92 28.64
C PHE A 145 5.10 1.77 27.63
N SER A 146 5.62 0.60 28.00
CA SER A 146 5.61 -0.58 27.12
C SER A 146 4.18 -1.05 26.81
N ARG A 147 3.28 -1.07 27.81
CA ARG A 147 1.86 -1.42 27.61
C ARG A 147 1.14 -0.44 26.69
N GLN A 148 1.35 0.86 26.90
CA GLN A 148 0.76 1.91 26.07
C GLN A 148 1.25 1.82 24.63
N ARG A 149 2.56 1.61 24.44
CA ARG A 149 3.14 1.37 23.12
C ARG A 149 2.52 0.16 22.43
N ASP A 150 2.45 -0.98 23.11
CA ASP A 150 1.87 -2.21 22.55
C ASP A 150 0.37 -2.03 22.20
N HIS A 151 -0.37 -1.24 22.98
CA HIS A 151 -1.77 -0.91 22.68
C HIS A 151 -1.89 -0.04 21.42
N LEU A 152 -1.03 0.98 21.30
CA LEU A 152 -0.98 1.85 20.13
C LEU A 152 -0.56 1.07 18.88
N GLU A 153 0.43 0.20 18.99
CA GLU A 153 0.89 -0.66 17.88
C GLU A 153 -0.22 -1.60 17.40
N ARG A 154 -0.92 -2.28 18.33
CA ARG A 154 -2.08 -3.12 17.99
C ARG A 154 -3.19 -2.32 17.32
N THR A 155 -3.48 -1.12 17.84
CA THR A 155 -4.51 -0.24 17.28
C THR A 155 -4.12 0.23 15.88
N LEU A 156 -2.88 0.66 15.67
CA LEU A 156 -2.35 1.11 14.39
C LEU A 156 -2.34 -0.03 13.35
N ALA A 157 -1.95 -1.24 13.75
CA ALA A 157 -2.06 -2.43 12.90
C ALA A 157 -3.52 -2.73 12.51
N GLY A 158 -4.44 -2.62 13.47
CA GLY A 158 -5.87 -2.77 13.21
C GLY A 158 -6.42 -1.74 12.23
N VAL A 159 -6.05 -0.46 12.39
CA VAL A 159 -6.44 0.64 11.50
C VAL A 159 -5.88 0.42 10.09
N ARG A 160 -4.59 0.06 9.96
CA ARG A 160 -3.97 -0.25 8.66
C ARG A 160 -4.69 -1.40 7.95
N LYS A 161 -5.03 -2.48 8.68
CA LYS A 161 -5.77 -3.61 8.12
C LYS A 161 -7.17 -3.23 7.67
N LYS A 162 -7.89 -2.41 8.46
CA LYS A 162 -9.21 -1.87 8.08
C LYS A 162 -9.11 -1.03 6.81
N LEU A 163 -8.14 -0.12 6.72
CA LEU A 163 -7.94 0.75 5.56
C LEU A 163 -7.65 -0.05 4.28
N ALA A 164 -6.79 -1.07 4.37
CA ALA A 164 -6.48 -1.95 3.24
C ALA A 164 -7.73 -2.72 2.76
N LYS A 165 -8.51 -3.26 3.70
CA LYS A 165 -9.77 -3.96 3.39
C LYS A 165 -10.78 -3.00 2.73
N ASP A 166 -10.95 -1.81 3.28
CA ASP A 166 -11.89 -0.81 2.76
C ASP A 166 -11.51 -0.39 1.33
N THR A 167 -10.23 -0.13 1.09
CA THR A 167 -9.72 0.20 -0.25
C THR A 167 -9.99 -0.91 -1.27
N ALA A 168 -9.86 -2.19 -0.86
CA ALA A 168 -10.16 -3.33 -1.73
C ALA A 168 -11.67 -3.45 -2.01
N LEU A 169 -12.52 -3.24 -1.00
CA LEU A 169 -13.97 -3.21 -1.17
C LEU A 169 -14.39 -2.07 -2.11
N HIS A 170 -13.88 -0.85 -1.91
CA HIS A 170 -14.17 0.29 -2.79
C HIS A 170 -13.81 0.01 -4.25
N LYS A 171 -12.65 -0.63 -4.51
CA LYS A 171 -12.26 -1.03 -5.87
C LYS A 171 -13.25 -2.05 -6.47
N SER A 172 -13.64 -3.06 -5.70
CA SER A 172 -14.62 -4.07 -6.13
C SER A 172 -15.99 -3.45 -6.44
N GLU A 173 -16.50 -2.60 -5.53
CA GLU A 173 -17.78 -1.92 -5.68
C GLU A 173 -17.77 -0.97 -6.89
N PHE A 174 -16.67 -0.21 -7.08
CA PHE A 174 -16.52 0.66 -8.24
C PHE A 174 -16.60 -0.12 -9.56
N ILE A 175 -15.96 -1.28 -9.63
CA ILE A 175 -16.03 -2.16 -10.81
C ILE A 175 -17.45 -2.70 -11.00
N ARG A 176 -18.13 -3.13 -9.93
CA ARG A 176 -19.53 -3.61 -10.03
C ARG A 176 -20.45 -2.53 -10.58
N VAL A 177 -20.40 -1.33 -9.99
CA VAL A 177 -21.21 -0.18 -10.43
C VAL A 177 -20.89 0.22 -11.88
N MET A 178 -19.63 0.14 -12.30
CA MET A 178 -19.25 0.37 -13.70
C MET A 178 -19.87 -0.65 -14.65
N HIS A 179 -19.89 -1.94 -14.29
CA HIS A 179 -20.52 -2.97 -15.11
C HIS A 179 -22.05 -2.81 -15.18
N GLU A 180 -22.69 -2.51 -14.05
CA GLU A 180 -24.13 -2.22 -14.00
C GLU A 180 -24.48 -1.00 -14.87
N ASN A 181 -23.71 0.09 -14.75
CA ASN A 181 -23.89 1.28 -15.58
C ASN A 181 -23.69 0.98 -17.07
N MET A 182 -22.70 0.17 -17.42
CA MET A 182 -22.47 -0.24 -18.81
C MET A 182 -23.65 -1.05 -19.35
N GLY A 183 -24.18 -2.01 -18.57
CA GLY A 183 -25.36 -2.79 -18.94
C GLY A 183 -26.61 -1.92 -19.13
N LEU A 184 -26.85 -0.98 -18.21
CA LEU A 184 -27.96 -0.03 -18.33
C LEU A 184 -27.83 0.87 -19.58
N ILE A 185 -26.61 1.31 -19.91
CA ILE A 185 -26.36 2.08 -21.14
C ILE A 185 -26.66 1.23 -22.39
N GLU A 186 -26.25 -0.05 -22.40
CA GLU A 186 -26.58 -0.96 -23.51
C GLU A 186 -28.08 -1.16 -23.66
N GLU A 187 -28.80 -1.34 -22.56
CA GLU A 187 -30.25 -1.53 -22.55
C GLU A 187 -30.98 -0.26 -23.03
N ILE A 188 -30.58 0.92 -22.55
CA ILE A 188 -31.08 2.21 -23.04
C ILE A 188 -30.86 2.35 -24.55
N ASN A 189 -29.69 1.94 -25.05
CA ASN A 189 -29.39 2.01 -26.47
C ASN A 189 -30.25 1.05 -27.29
N LYS A 190 -30.47 -0.20 -26.82
CA LYS A 190 -31.38 -1.16 -27.46
C LYS A 190 -32.80 -0.61 -27.52
N LEU A 191 -33.32 -0.12 -26.39
CA LEU A 191 -34.66 0.49 -26.32
C LEU A 191 -34.81 1.70 -27.25
N ARG A 192 -33.77 2.55 -27.37
CA ARG A 192 -33.77 3.67 -28.33
C ARG A 192 -33.86 3.20 -29.78
N VAL A 193 -33.17 2.12 -30.14
CA VAL A 193 -33.23 1.54 -31.50
C VAL A 193 -34.61 0.93 -31.75
N GLU A 194 -35.15 0.18 -30.80
CA GLU A 194 -36.50 -0.39 -30.90
C GLU A 194 -37.57 0.68 -31.02
N LEU A 195 -37.47 1.75 -30.22
CA LEU A 195 -38.36 2.92 -30.31
C LEU A 195 -38.27 3.59 -31.68
N ARG A 196 -37.06 3.71 -32.24
CA ARG A 196 -36.87 4.28 -33.58
C ARG A 196 -37.50 3.39 -34.66
N ASN A 197 -37.28 2.08 -34.56
CA ASN A 197 -37.83 1.11 -35.52
C ASN A 197 -39.35 1.05 -35.47
N THR A 198 -39.94 1.03 -34.27
CA THR A 198 -41.39 1.07 -34.09
C THR A 198 -41.98 2.38 -34.62
N ARG A 199 -41.35 3.53 -34.37
CA ARG A 199 -41.74 4.82 -34.97
C ARG A 199 -41.69 4.80 -36.49
N HIS A 200 -40.63 4.27 -37.11
CA HIS A 200 -40.59 4.12 -38.56
C HIS A 200 -41.71 3.20 -39.06
N ARG A 201 -41.97 2.09 -38.36
CA ARG A 201 -43.04 1.14 -38.74
C ARG A 201 -44.42 1.77 -38.65
N VAL A 202 -44.67 2.59 -37.62
CA VAL A 202 -45.90 3.39 -37.50
C VAL A 202 -45.99 4.39 -38.66
N HIS A 203 -44.93 5.14 -38.95
CA HIS A 203 -44.90 6.10 -40.05
C HIS A 203 -45.14 5.43 -41.43
N ASP A 204 -44.58 4.25 -41.67
CA ASP A 204 -44.78 3.49 -42.91
C ASP A 204 -46.22 2.99 -43.03
N LEU A 205 -46.82 2.54 -41.91
CA LEU A 205 -48.24 2.16 -41.84
C LEU A 205 -49.15 3.38 -42.08
N GLU A 206 -48.86 4.53 -41.48
CA GLU A 206 -49.60 5.78 -41.70
C GLU A 206 -49.49 6.27 -43.16
N SER A 207 -48.32 6.09 -43.76
CA SER A 207 -48.06 6.43 -45.16
C SER A 207 -48.80 5.50 -46.13
N THR A 208 -48.82 4.19 -45.85
CA THR A 208 -49.58 3.19 -46.64
C THR A 208 -51.08 3.32 -46.46
N LEU A 209 -51.56 3.72 -45.27
CA LEU A 209 -52.95 4.09 -45.01
C LEU A 209 -53.35 5.45 -45.61
N GLY A 210 -52.41 6.17 -46.25
CA GLY A 210 -52.69 7.42 -46.97
C GLY A 210 -52.98 8.63 -46.08
N ILE A 211 -52.70 8.52 -44.77
CA ILE A 211 -52.99 9.55 -43.76
C ILE A 211 -52.09 10.77 -43.95
N SER A 212 -50.85 10.57 -44.43
CA SER A 212 -49.85 11.63 -44.67
C SER A 212 -50.01 12.41 -45.99
N ARG A 213 -50.94 12.07 -46.88
CA ARG A 213 -51.24 12.90 -48.08
C ARG A 213 -52.32 13.93 -47.76
N ARG A 214 -52.26 15.11 -48.40
CA ARG A 214 -53.18 16.27 -48.21
C ARG A 214 -54.71 15.95 -48.26
N GLN A 215 -55.13 14.74 -48.62
CA GLN A 215 -56.52 14.26 -48.64
C GLN A 215 -56.87 13.26 -47.51
N GLY A 216 -55.96 12.97 -46.57
CA GLY A 216 -56.12 11.96 -45.51
C GLY A 216 -56.98 12.36 -44.29
N LYS A 217 -57.50 13.59 -44.24
CA LYS A 217 -58.21 14.12 -43.05
C LYS A 217 -59.38 13.27 -42.55
N LYS A 218 -60.17 12.66 -43.45
CA LYS A 218 -61.27 11.75 -43.08
C LYS A 218 -60.80 10.41 -42.51
N ALA A 219 -59.69 9.87 -43.02
CA ALA A 219 -59.11 8.63 -42.48
C ALA A 219 -58.48 8.88 -41.09
N GLN A 220 -57.91 10.07 -40.89
CA GLN A 220 -57.33 10.53 -39.63
C GLN A 220 -58.41 10.71 -38.53
N GLU A 221 -59.55 11.35 -38.85
CA GLU A 221 -60.71 11.51 -37.94
C GLU A 221 -61.34 10.17 -37.51
N ILE A 222 -61.39 9.19 -38.42
CA ILE A 222 -61.95 7.86 -38.13
C ILE A 222 -60.99 7.06 -37.24
N LEU A 223 -59.68 7.16 -37.46
CA LEU A 223 -58.67 6.51 -36.63
C LEU A 223 -58.62 7.11 -35.22
N GLU A 224 -58.68 8.43 -35.06
CA GLU A 224 -58.73 9.11 -33.75
C GLU A 224 -59.94 8.66 -32.90
N ARG A 225 -61.11 8.45 -33.54
CA ARG A 225 -62.30 7.90 -32.86
C ARG A 225 -62.15 6.44 -32.43
N ILE A 226 -61.29 5.66 -33.11
CA ILE A 226 -61.05 4.25 -32.80
C ILE A 226 -59.94 4.10 -31.74
N THR A 227 -58.88 4.91 -31.80
CA THR A 227 -57.73 4.83 -30.89
C THR A 227 -57.94 5.58 -29.58
N GLY A 228 -58.70 6.68 -29.56
CA GLY A 228 -59.00 7.44 -28.34
C GLY A 228 -59.79 6.66 -27.26
N ALA A 229 -60.31 5.47 -27.60
CA ALA A 229 -61.15 4.67 -26.71
C ALA A 229 -60.47 3.43 -26.11
N ARG A 230 -59.21 3.11 -26.45
CA ARG A 230 -58.54 1.91 -25.90
C ARG A 230 -57.18 2.27 -25.30
N PRO A 231 -57.02 2.18 -23.97
CA PRO A 231 -55.71 2.30 -23.34
C PRO A 231 -54.77 1.23 -23.91
N ASN A 232 -53.50 1.58 -24.10
CA ASN A 232 -52.49 0.63 -24.55
C ASN A 232 -52.34 -0.47 -23.49
N PRO A 233 -52.69 -1.74 -23.80
CA PRO A 233 -52.77 -2.80 -22.81
C PRO A 233 -51.41 -3.13 -22.16
N MET A 234 -50.28 -2.80 -22.80
CA MET A 234 -48.97 -2.95 -22.17
C MET A 234 -48.69 -1.90 -21.09
N ILE A 235 -49.21 -0.68 -21.22
CA ILE A 235 -49.02 0.38 -20.22
C ILE A 235 -49.85 0.11 -18.97
N VAL A 236 -51.02 -0.51 -19.12
CA VAL A 236 -51.90 -0.89 -18.00
C VAL A 236 -51.29 -2.04 -17.17
N ALA A 237 -50.53 -2.94 -17.80
CA ALA A 237 -49.91 -4.08 -17.12
C ALA A 237 -48.59 -3.75 -16.40
N GLU A 238 -47.91 -2.65 -16.74
CA GLU A 238 -46.68 -2.18 -16.05
C GLU A 238 -46.95 -1.21 -14.88
N LEU A 239 -48.21 -0.80 -14.69
CA LEU A 239 -48.64 0.14 -13.64
C LEU A 239 -49.38 -0.52 -12.46
N GLU A 240 -49.56 -1.84 -12.48
CA GLU A 240 -50.01 -2.69 -11.35
C GLU A 240 -48.81 -3.38 -10.68
#